data_AF-A0A3P6SD25-F1
#
_entry.id   AF-A0A3P6SD25-F1
#
_cell.length_a   1.000
_cell.length_b   1.000
_cell.length_c   1.000
_cell.angle_alpha   90.00
_cell.angle_beta   90.00
_cell.angle_gamma   90.00
#
_symmetry.space_group_name_H-M   'P 1'
#
loop_
_entity.id
_entity.type
_entity.pdbx_description
1 polymer ?
#
loop_
_entity_poly.entity_id
_entity_poly.type
_entity_poly.pdbx_seq_one_letter_code
_entity_poly.pdbx_strand_id
1 'polypeptide(L)'
;MDARSYAAAWANRAKGGGFEHPEYYQRTRVDWLALPNIHNVRYSFHQLRALLCSDQNKTGNAYHTALDSTCWLTYIKDLINSAQKCVDTLFDGQSVLVHCSDGWDRTTQIVSLAKLLGDEYYRTVQVRHKSLHRQGSFFVVLRDIPISVIRAIGV
;
A
#
# COMPACT_ATOMS: atom_id res chain seq x y z
N MET A 1 -9.98 0.19 -4.00
CA MET A 1 -8.61 0.70 -4.18
C MET A 1 -7.80 -0.35 -4.91
N ASP A 2 -7.43 -0.05 -6.14
CA ASP A 2 -6.52 -0.89 -6.92
C ASP A 2 -5.10 -0.38 -6.70
N ALA A 3 -4.22 -1.23 -6.17
CA ALA A 3 -2.84 -0.86 -5.90
C ALA A 3 -2.03 -0.55 -7.17
N ARG A 4 -2.49 -0.98 -8.34
CA ARG A 4 -1.81 -0.80 -9.63
C ARG A 4 -2.07 0.59 -10.19
N SER A 5 -1.28 0.96 -11.19
CA SER A 5 -1.65 2.07 -12.07
C SER A 5 -2.77 1.63 -13.01
N TYR A 6 -3.58 2.58 -13.47
CA TYR A 6 -4.64 2.33 -14.45
C TYR A 6 -4.11 1.58 -15.70
N ALA A 7 -2.96 2.01 -16.23
CA ALA A 7 -2.31 1.37 -17.37
C ALA A 7 -1.92 -0.10 -17.08
N ALA A 8 -1.37 -0.38 -15.89
CA ALA A 8 -1.03 -1.74 -15.50
C ALA A 8 -2.27 -2.61 -15.28
N ALA A 9 -3.35 -2.06 -14.73
CA ALA A 9 -4.62 -2.78 -14.58
C ALA A 9 -5.24 -3.14 -15.93
N TRP A 10 -5.20 -2.23 -16.90
CA TRP A 10 -5.59 -2.50 -18.28
C TRP A 10 -4.73 -3.58 -18.96
N ALA A 11 -3.41 -3.52 -18.77
CA ALA A 11 -2.52 -4.56 -19.30
C ALA A 11 -2.83 -5.94 -18.70
N ASN A 12 -3.23 -6.02 -17.42
CA ASN A 12 -3.71 -7.26 -16.82
C ASN A 12 -5.06 -7.70 -17.39
N ARG A 13 -5.98 -6.76 -17.66
CA ARG A 13 -7.27 -7.05 -18.33
C ARG A 13 -7.07 -7.69 -19.69
N ALA A 14 -6.13 -7.18 -20.49
CA ALA A 14 -5.79 -7.76 -21.80
C ALA A 14 -5.23 -9.20 -21.70
N LYS A 15 -4.72 -9.60 -20.53
CA LYS A 15 -4.18 -10.95 -20.26
C LYS A 15 -5.17 -11.87 -19.54
N GLY A 16 -6.45 -11.49 -19.45
CA GLY A 16 -7.49 -12.29 -18.79
C GLY A 16 -7.67 -12.01 -17.29
N GLY A 17 -6.93 -11.07 -16.72
CA GLY A 17 -7.26 -10.48 -15.41
C GLY A 17 -8.30 -9.38 -15.54
N GLY A 18 -8.29 -8.40 -14.64
CA GLY A 18 -9.19 -7.26 -14.77
C GLY A 18 -9.15 -6.29 -13.60
N PHE A 19 -10.19 -5.47 -13.55
CA PHE A 19 -10.56 -4.54 -12.47
C PHE A 19 -12.06 -4.28 -12.56
N GLU A 20 -12.65 -3.77 -11.49
CA GLU A 20 -14.08 -3.51 -11.38
C GLU A 20 -14.52 -2.37 -12.32
N HIS A 21 -15.44 -2.67 -13.24
CA HIS A 21 -15.98 -1.67 -14.16
C HIS A 21 -17.20 -0.94 -13.57
N PRO A 22 -17.31 0.40 -13.66
CA PRO A 22 -18.43 1.15 -13.09
C PRO A 22 -19.83 0.68 -13.54
N GLU A 23 -19.95 0.16 -14.77
CA GLU A 23 -21.22 -0.38 -15.28
C GLU A 23 -21.75 -1.57 -14.46
N TYR A 24 -20.84 -2.43 -13.99
CA TYR A 24 -21.18 -3.61 -13.18
C TYR A 24 -21.14 -3.32 -11.68
N TYR A 25 -20.39 -2.28 -11.28
CA TYR A 25 -20.17 -1.88 -9.88
C TYR A 25 -20.59 -0.42 -9.66
N GLN A 26 -21.87 -0.13 -9.85
CA GLN A 26 -22.42 1.24 -9.94
C GLN A 26 -22.27 2.08 -8.66
N ARG A 27 -22.07 1.44 -7.50
CA ARG A 27 -21.86 2.12 -6.21
C ARG A 27 -20.40 2.02 -5.72
N THR A 28 -19.47 1.86 -6.66
CA THR A 28 -18.06 1.70 -6.35
C THR A 28 -17.25 2.73 -7.12
N ARG A 29 -16.36 3.41 -6.41
CA ARG A 29 -15.31 4.24 -7.01
C ARG A 29 -14.00 3.47 -6.98
N VAL A 30 -13.31 3.42 -8.11
CA VAL A 30 -11.96 2.83 -8.18
C VAL A 30 -10.92 3.92 -8.02
N ASP A 31 -10.14 3.81 -6.95
CA ASP A 31 -8.95 4.62 -6.73
C ASP A 31 -7.72 3.85 -7.21
N TRP A 32 -6.97 4.45 -8.14
CA TRP A 32 -5.72 3.91 -8.69
C TRP A 32 -4.54 4.42 -7.88
N LEU A 33 -3.85 3.54 -7.15
CA LEU A 33 -2.77 3.94 -6.25
C LEU A 33 -1.40 4.00 -6.93
N ALA A 34 -1.27 3.40 -8.12
CA ALA A 34 -0.05 3.44 -8.93
C ALA A 34 1.23 2.94 -8.22
N LEU A 35 1.12 1.99 -7.29
CA LEU A 35 2.27 1.41 -6.62
C LEU A 35 3.10 0.52 -7.55
N PRO A 36 4.44 0.56 -7.42
CA PRO A 36 5.35 -0.23 -8.23
C PRO A 36 5.09 -1.74 -8.08
N ASN A 37 5.31 -2.49 -9.14
CA ASN A 37 5.30 -3.95 -9.05
C ASN A 37 6.59 -4.48 -8.39
N ILE A 38 6.63 -5.78 -8.11
CA ILE A 38 7.76 -6.44 -7.45
C ILE A 38 9.10 -6.29 -8.20
N HIS A 39 9.08 -6.14 -9.53
CA HIS A 39 10.30 -5.94 -10.31
C HIS A 39 10.86 -4.52 -10.12
N ASN A 40 10.00 -3.52 -10.11
CA ASN A 40 10.38 -2.13 -9.82
C ASN A 40 10.91 -1.99 -8.39
N VAL A 41 10.24 -2.60 -7.40
CA VAL A 41 10.70 -2.57 -5.99
C VAL A 41 12.07 -3.25 -5.84
N ARG A 42 12.26 -4.43 -6.46
CA ARG A 42 13.56 -5.13 -6.44
C ARG A 42 14.66 -4.30 -7.09
N TYR A 43 14.39 -3.71 -8.25
CA TYR A 43 15.36 -2.84 -8.92
C TYR A 43 15.74 -1.63 -8.05
N SER A 44 14.73 -0.93 -7.51
CA SER A 44 14.91 0.19 -6.57
C SER A 44 15.78 -0.18 -5.36
N PHE A 45 15.52 -1.35 -4.76
CA PHE A 45 16.33 -1.87 -3.65
C PHE A 45 17.79 -2.10 -4.05
N HIS A 46 18.04 -2.69 -5.22
CA HIS A 46 19.40 -2.90 -5.71
C HIS A 46 20.15 -1.58 -5.92
N GLN A 47 19.49 -0.58 -6.51
CA GLN A 47 20.07 0.75 -6.71
C GLN A 47 20.38 1.42 -5.38
N LEU A 48 19.46 1.37 -4.41
CA LEU A 48 19.69 1.90 -3.06
C LEU A 48 20.88 1.21 -2.39
N ARG A 49 20.92 -0.12 -2.43
CA ARG A 49 22.01 -0.89 -1.82
C ARG A 49 23.35 -0.53 -2.45
N ALA A 50 23.42 -0.43 -3.77
CA ALA A 50 24.64 -0.02 -4.47
C ALA A 50 25.10 1.37 -4.06
N LEU A 51 24.18 2.34 -3.96
CA LEU A 51 24.48 3.69 -3.48
C LEU A 51 25.02 3.69 -2.05
N LEU A 52 24.35 2.98 -1.13
CA LEU A 52 24.74 2.91 0.28
C LEU A 52 26.10 2.23 0.50
N CYS A 53 26.41 1.22 -0.32
CA CYS A 53 27.68 0.49 -0.29
C CYS A 53 28.80 1.16 -1.10
N SER A 54 28.53 2.26 -1.79
CA SER A 54 29.57 2.98 -2.52
C SER A 54 30.48 3.78 -1.58
N ASP A 55 31.76 3.91 -1.96
CA ASP A 55 32.75 4.75 -1.27
C ASP A 55 32.59 6.25 -1.57
N GLN A 56 31.53 6.63 -2.29
CA GLN A 56 31.23 8.02 -2.63
C GLN A 56 30.86 8.82 -1.38
N ASN A 57 31.12 10.13 -1.41
CA ASN A 57 30.73 11.02 -0.33
C ASN A 57 29.20 11.02 -0.18
N LYS A 58 28.71 10.63 1.01
CA LYS A 58 27.27 10.47 1.32
C LYS A 58 26.59 11.78 1.72
N THR A 59 27.19 12.90 1.34
CA THR A 59 26.73 14.25 1.70
C THR A 59 26.67 15.12 0.44
N GLY A 60 25.73 16.07 0.42
CA GLY A 60 25.57 17.03 -0.67
C GLY A 60 24.57 16.62 -1.76
N ASN A 61 24.31 17.56 -2.67
CA ASN A 61 23.21 17.48 -3.65
C ASN A 61 23.32 16.29 -4.61
N ALA A 62 24.55 15.90 -4.99
CA ALA A 62 24.76 14.77 -5.89
C ALA A 62 24.30 13.44 -5.26
N TYR A 63 24.60 13.25 -3.97
CA TYR A 63 24.15 12.07 -3.24
C TYR A 63 22.63 12.06 -3.06
N HIS A 64 22.01 13.20 -2.72
CA HIS A 64 20.54 13.31 -2.64
C HIS A 64 19.87 13.02 -3.99
N THR A 65 20.41 13.54 -5.09
CA THR A 65 19.91 13.25 -6.45
C THR A 65 20.04 11.76 -6.77
N ALA A 66 21.17 11.14 -6.44
CA ALA A 66 21.35 9.71 -6.62
C ALA A 66 20.36 8.90 -5.77
N LEU A 67 20.13 9.28 -4.51
CA LEU A 67 19.16 8.66 -3.62
C LEU A 67 17.74 8.77 -4.17
N ASP A 68 17.33 9.95 -4.64
CA ASP A 68 16.03 10.17 -5.25
C ASP A 68 15.85 9.32 -6.51
N SER A 69 16.89 9.17 -7.32
CA SER A 69 16.87 8.33 -8.53
C SER A 69 16.62 6.84 -8.25
N THR A 70 16.89 6.37 -7.03
CA THR A 70 16.55 5.00 -6.62
C THR A 70 15.04 4.80 -6.50
N CYS A 71 14.25 5.86 -6.34
CA CYS A 71 12.82 5.86 -6.05
C CYS A 71 12.42 5.16 -4.73
N TRP A 72 13.36 4.69 -3.92
CA TRP A 72 13.05 3.88 -2.74
C TRP A 72 12.18 4.63 -1.73
N LEU A 73 12.59 5.85 -1.38
CA LEU A 73 11.83 6.69 -0.44
C LEU A 73 10.49 7.11 -1.01
N THR A 74 10.42 7.36 -2.33
CA THR A 74 9.15 7.63 -3.03
C THR A 74 8.20 6.45 -2.90
N TYR A 75 8.67 5.22 -3.13
CA TYR A 75 7.84 4.02 -3.01
C TYR A 75 7.35 3.77 -1.58
N ILE A 76 8.19 4.02 -0.56
CA ILE A 76 7.77 3.94 0.84
C ILE A 76 6.72 5.00 1.16
N LYS A 77 6.95 6.25 0.73
CA LYS A 77 6.00 7.36 0.90
C LYS A 77 4.65 7.04 0.25
N ASP A 78 4.64 6.58 -0.99
CA ASP A 78 3.41 6.28 -1.72
C ASP A 78 2.64 5.09 -1.11
N LEU A 79 3.37 4.10 -0.58
CA LEU A 79 2.77 2.98 0.16
C LEU A 79 2.09 3.46 1.46
N ILE A 80 2.76 4.31 2.24
CA ILE A 80 2.19 4.90 3.46
C ILE A 80 0.98 5.78 3.14
N ASN A 81 1.08 6.64 2.12
CA ASN A 81 -0.03 7.48 1.67
C ASN A 81 -1.24 6.64 1.22
N SER A 82 -1.00 5.50 0.56
CA SER A 82 -2.05 4.57 0.16
C SER A 82 -2.76 3.95 1.38
N ALA A 83 -2.00 3.58 2.41
CA ALA A 83 -2.55 3.07 3.65
C ALA A 83 -3.32 4.16 4.42
N GLN A 84 -2.80 5.38 4.49
CA GLN A 84 -3.50 6.52 5.09
C GLN A 84 -4.82 6.80 4.38
N LYS A 85 -4.83 6.87 3.04
CA LYS A 85 -6.05 7.04 2.25
C LYS A 85 -7.08 5.94 2.55
N CYS A 86 -6.63 4.69 2.70
CA CYS A 86 -7.48 3.58 3.09
C CYS A 86 -8.13 3.81 4.46
N VAL A 87 -7.36 4.28 5.43
CA VAL A 87 -7.83 4.58 6.78
C VAL A 87 -8.81 5.76 6.78
N ASP A 88 -8.48 6.86 6.10
CA ASP A 88 -9.35 8.04 5.98
C ASP A 88 -10.71 7.65 5.38
N THR A 89 -10.71 6.84 4.32
CA THR A 89 -11.93 6.36 3.66
C THR A 89 -12.79 5.50 4.62
N LEU A 90 -12.16 4.71 5.49
CA LEU A 90 -12.86 3.94 6.52
C LEU A 90 -13.45 4.84 7.61
N PHE A 91 -12.72 5.87 8.03
CA PHE A 91 -13.19 6.86 8.99
C PHE A 91 -14.38 7.69 8.46
N ASP A 92 -14.42 7.92 7.15
CA ASP A 92 -15.57 8.53 6.45
C ASP A 92 -16.80 7.59 6.36
N GLY A 93 -16.75 6.41 6.98
CA GLY A 93 -17.84 5.43 7.02
C GLY A 93 -17.98 4.60 5.75
N GLN A 94 -17.01 4.65 4.83
CA GLN A 94 -17.04 3.89 3.59
C GLN A 94 -16.28 2.56 3.75
N SER A 95 -16.85 1.46 3.28
CA SER A 95 -16.11 0.19 3.19
C SER A 95 -15.06 0.26 2.07
N VAL A 96 -13.88 -0.30 2.33
CA VAL A 96 -12.78 -0.33 1.35
C VAL A 96 -12.44 -1.76 0.94
N LEU A 97 -12.44 -2.01 -0.36
CA LEU A 97 -11.84 -3.19 -0.98
C LEU A 97 -10.45 -2.82 -1.50
N VAL A 98 -9.40 -3.51 -1.03
CA VAL A 98 -8.03 -3.31 -1.51
C VAL A 98 -7.58 -4.56 -2.28
N HIS A 99 -7.08 -4.38 -3.50
CA HIS A 99 -6.52 -5.48 -4.30
C HIS A 99 -5.34 -4.99 -5.17
N CYS A 100 -4.65 -5.93 -5.83
CA CYS A 100 -3.62 -5.62 -6.82
C CYS A 100 -3.76 -6.55 -8.03
N SER A 101 -2.67 -7.16 -8.53
CA SER A 101 -2.77 -8.22 -9.54
C SER A 101 -3.21 -9.53 -8.88
N ASP A 102 -2.36 -10.09 -8.02
CA ASP A 102 -2.58 -11.39 -7.38
C ASP A 102 -3.06 -11.29 -5.92
N GLY A 103 -3.12 -10.08 -5.36
CA GLY A 103 -3.67 -9.83 -4.02
C GLY A 103 -2.74 -10.13 -2.83
N TRP A 104 -1.54 -10.67 -3.05
CA TRP A 104 -0.63 -11.06 -1.96
C TRP A 104 0.56 -10.11 -1.66
N ASP A 105 0.86 -9.14 -2.54
CA ASP A 105 2.01 -8.23 -2.37
C ASP A 105 1.59 -6.85 -1.84
N ARG A 106 1.21 -5.94 -2.74
CA ARG A 106 0.85 -4.56 -2.39
C ARG A 106 -0.38 -4.49 -1.49
N THR A 107 -1.33 -5.40 -1.72
CA THR A 107 -2.54 -5.51 -0.90
C THR A 107 -2.20 -5.80 0.56
N THR A 108 -1.32 -6.77 0.83
CA THR A 108 -0.94 -7.12 2.21
C THR A 108 -0.19 -5.99 2.88
N GLN A 109 0.67 -5.28 2.14
CA GLN A 109 1.37 -4.08 2.62
C GLN A 109 0.40 -2.96 3.01
N ILE A 110 -0.53 -2.58 2.12
CA ILE A 110 -1.53 -1.52 2.37
C ILE A 110 -2.41 -1.89 3.57
N VAL A 111 -2.95 -3.10 3.58
CA VAL A 111 -3.88 -3.56 4.63
C VAL A 111 -3.18 -3.67 5.98
N SER A 112 -1.95 -4.19 6.01
CA SER A 112 -1.11 -4.22 7.22
C SER A 112 -0.93 -2.82 7.80
N LEU A 113 -0.51 -1.87 6.96
CA LEU A 113 -0.25 -0.50 7.38
C LEU A 113 -1.54 0.20 7.80
N ALA A 114 -2.63 0.02 7.06
CA ALA A 114 -3.93 0.60 7.42
C ALA A 114 -4.41 0.11 8.79
N LYS A 115 -4.23 -1.18 9.11
CA LYS A 115 -4.52 -1.72 10.45
C LYS A 115 -3.65 -1.11 11.54
N LEU A 116 -2.35 -0.96 11.28
CA LEU A 116 -1.43 -0.31 12.23
C LEU A 116 -1.77 1.17 12.45
N LEU A 117 -2.19 1.87 11.40
CA LEU A 117 -2.56 3.29 11.45
C LEU A 117 -3.92 3.49 12.11
N GLY A 118 -4.93 2.70 11.76
CA GLY A 118 -6.33 2.91 12.15
C GLY A 118 -6.77 2.23 13.46
N ASP A 119 -6.01 1.27 13.99
CA ASP A 119 -6.42 0.51 15.18
C ASP A 119 -5.22 0.23 16.13
N GLU A 120 -5.32 0.76 17.35
CA GLU A 120 -4.31 0.62 18.40
C GLU A 120 -4.01 -0.84 18.79
N TYR A 121 -4.99 -1.74 18.63
CA TYR A 121 -4.83 -3.17 18.89
C TYR A 121 -3.64 -3.74 18.13
N TYR A 122 -3.48 -3.35 16.86
CA TYR A 122 -2.41 -3.86 16.00
C TYR A 122 -1.02 -3.30 16.34
N ARG A 123 -0.93 -2.28 17.20
CA ARG A 123 0.34 -1.71 17.69
C ARG A 123 0.90 -2.46 18.90
N THR A 124 0.17 -3.44 19.43
CA THR A 124 0.62 -4.24 20.58
C THR A 124 1.56 -5.39 20.15
N VAL A 125 2.53 -5.73 21.02
CA VAL A 125 3.52 -6.79 20.74
C VAL A 125 2.88 -8.17 20.57
N GLN A 126 1.80 -8.44 21.32
CA GLN A 126 1.07 -9.71 21.28
C GLN A 126 0.40 -9.94 19.91
N VAL A 127 -0.04 -8.87 19.24
CA VAL A 127 -0.69 -8.95 17.93
C VAL A 127 0.33 -9.11 16.80
N ARG A 128 1.53 -8.52 16.91
CA ARG A 128 2.60 -8.70 15.91
C ARG A 128 2.92 -10.17 15.64
N HIS A 129 2.89 -11.03 16.67
CA HIS A 129 3.12 -12.47 16.51
C HIS A 129 1.92 -13.23 15.87
N LYS A 130 0.67 -12.82 16.13
CA LYS A 130 -0.53 -13.48 15.58
C LYS A 130 -0.89 -13.00 14.18
N SER A 131 -0.56 -11.75 13.83
CA SER A 131 -0.90 -11.10 12.56
C SER A 131 -0.09 -11.66 11.38
N LEU A 132 1.19 -12.03 11.59
CA LEU A 132 2.03 -12.62 10.54
C LEU A 132 1.43 -13.86 9.88
N HIS A 133 0.61 -14.64 10.61
CA HIS A 133 -0.01 -15.87 10.10
C HIS A 133 -1.36 -15.66 9.40
N ARG A 134 -1.99 -14.48 9.51
CA ARG A 134 -3.39 -14.25 9.10
C ARG A 134 -3.57 -13.31 7.91
N GLN A 135 -2.51 -12.67 7.42
CA GLN A 135 -2.62 -11.68 6.34
C GLN A 135 -2.49 -12.26 4.91
N GLY A 136 -2.40 -13.57 4.75
CA GLY A 136 -2.34 -14.22 3.43
C GLY A 136 -3.67 -14.36 2.68
N SER A 137 -4.75 -13.72 3.14
CA SER A 137 -6.08 -13.86 2.52
C SER A 137 -6.27 -12.87 1.36
N PHE A 138 -6.64 -13.45 0.21
CA PHE A 138 -6.67 -12.86 -1.15
C PHE A 138 -7.56 -11.62 -1.36
N PHE A 139 -8.46 -11.30 -0.43
CA PHE A 139 -9.29 -10.11 -0.47
C PHE A 139 -9.58 -9.66 0.94
N VAL A 140 -9.16 -8.43 1.31
CA VAL A 140 -9.51 -7.85 2.60
C VAL A 140 -10.47 -6.71 2.36
N VAL A 141 -11.75 -6.98 2.63
CA VAL A 141 -12.73 -5.93 2.87
C VAL A 141 -12.50 -5.45 4.30
N LEU A 142 -12.05 -4.20 4.44
CA LEU A 142 -11.98 -3.57 5.76
C LEU A 142 -13.37 -3.03 6.08
N ARG A 143 -14.07 -3.71 6.99
CA ARG A 143 -15.40 -3.34 7.51
C ARG A 143 -15.41 -2.96 8.98
N ASP A 144 -14.42 -3.44 9.75
CA ASP A 144 -14.50 -3.48 11.20
C ASP A 144 -13.32 -2.79 11.88
N ILE A 145 -13.04 -1.53 11.56
CA ILE A 145 -12.39 -0.65 12.55
C ILE A 145 -13.53 -0.23 13.49
N PRO A 146 -13.53 -0.65 14.77
CA PRO A 146 -14.67 -0.39 15.65
C PRO A 146 -14.95 1.10 15.74
N ILE A 147 -16.19 1.51 15.51
CA ILE A 147 -16.65 2.91 15.65
C ILE A 147 -16.36 3.46 17.07
N SER A 148 -16.21 2.58 18.07
CA SER A 148 -15.78 2.96 19.43
C SER A 148 -14.34 3.48 19.50
N VAL A 149 -13.44 3.08 18.60
CA VAL A 149 -12.06 3.62 18.48
C VAL A 149 -12.08 4.99 17.77
N ILE A 150 -13.08 5.24 16.91
CA ILE A 150 -13.27 6.51 16.19
C ILE A 150 -13.53 7.69 17.14
N ARG A 151 -14.11 7.45 18.32
CA ARG A 151 -14.32 8.50 19.34
C ARG A 151 -13.15 8.74 20.28
N ALA A 152 -12.10 7.91 20.24
CA ALA A 152 -10.95 8.02 21.15
C ALA A 152 -9.81 8.90 20.60
N ILE A 153 -9.83 9.21 19.29
CA ILE A 153 -8.90 10.15 18.65
C ILE A 153 -9.65 11.46 18.44
N GLY A 154 -9.80 12.22 19.54
CA GLY A 154 -10.53 13.48 19.55
C GLY A 154 -9.95 14.51 18.58
N VAL A 155 -10.79 14.94 17.64
CA VAL A 155 -11.01 16.35 17.32
C VAL A 155 -12.39 16.71 17.84
#